data_AF-A0A960XRM4-F1
#
_entry.id   AF-A0A960XRM4-F1
#
_cell.length_a   1.000
_cell.length_b   1.000
_cell.length_c   1.000
_cell.angle_alpha   90.00
_cell.angle_beta   90.00
_cell.angle_gamma   90.00
#
_symmetry.space_group_name_H-M   'P 1'
#
loop_
_entity.id
_entity.type
_entity.pdbx_description
1 polymer ?
#
loop_
_entity_poly.entity_id
_entity_poly.type
_entity_poly.pdbx_seq_one_letter_code
_entity_poly.pdbx_strand_id
1 'polypeptide(L)'
;MAEREESPSGPLPASSFPSHSSGPPGGRSLPIADVIARGGEAAEALEQELLQRLVSLNHERAAEEKRGLVRWLRPEYQNPSASTETTGGHRPPLQSEIALATSPSSLNTENLKLETLTWPKALSAQVAAIQKLLPATGPDASALAGHFGKRTKARVAQIEEILKTLGGLGKL
;
A
#
# COMPACT_ATOMS: atom_id res chain seq x y z
N MET A 1 11.62 45.16 51.68
CA MET A 1 11.90 43.97 52.52
C MET A 1 10.87 42.94 52.08
N ALA A 2 11.21 42.04 51.14
CA ALA A 2 11.80 40.72 51.39
C ALA A 2 10.88 39.93 52.33
N GLU A 3 10.21 38.88 51.88
CA GLU A 3 10.77 37.51 51.89
C GLU A 3 10.30 36.62 50.72
N ARG A 4 11.23 35.80 50.24
CA ARG A 4 11.05 34.63 49.38
C ARG A 4 10.82 33.43 50.28
N GLU A 5 9.82 32.59 50.01
CA GLU A 5 9.70 31.23 50.55
C GLU A 5 9.05 30.39 49.42
N GLU A 6 9.85 29.92 48.46
CA GLU A 6 10.46 28.59 48.42
C GLU A 6 9.41 27.46 48.29
N SER A 7 9.15 27.07 47.03
CA SER A 7 8.39 25.87 46.69
C SER A 7 9.18 24.62 47.14
N PRO A 8 8.64 23.74 47.99
CA PRO A 8 9.27 22.45 48.21
C PRO A 8 8.99 21.55 46.99
N SER A 9 9.93 21.52 46.05
CA SER A 9 10.05 20.49 45.03
C SER A 9 10.39 19.16 45.72
N GLY A 10 9.37 18.48 46.25
CA GLY A 10 9.50 17.11 46.75
C GLY A 10 9.79 16.13 45.59
N PRO A 11 10.65 15.12 45.78
CA PRO A 11 10.95 14.14 44.74
C PRO A 11 9.70 13.31 44.41
N LEU A 12 9.45 13.09 43.12
CA LEU A 12 8.40 12.19 42.63
C LEU A 12 8.60 10.78 43.21
N PRO A 13 7.54 10.05 43.60
CA PRO A 13 7.69 8.69 44.11
C PRO A 13 8.25 7.80 43.00
N ALA A 14 9.39 7.18 43.26
CA ALA A 14 9.97 6.14 42.42
C ALA A 14 8.92 5.04 42.25
N SER A 15 8.47 4.81 41.01
CA SER A 15 7.66 3.67 40.64
C SER A 15 8.46 2.39 40.93
N SER A 16 8.15 1.77 42.06
CA SER A 16 8.68 0.47 42.46
C SER A 16 8.12 -0.60 41.52
N PHE A 17 8.87 -0.93 40.48
CA PHE A 17 8.57 -2.10 39.65
C PHE A 17 8.82 -3.38 40.47
N PRO A 18 7.91 -4.37 40.42
CA PRO A 18 8.11 -5.62 41.15
C PRO A 18 9.33 -6.37 40.59
N SER A 19 10.36 -6.49 41.42
CA SER A 19 11.52 -7.35 41.18
C SER A 19 11.05 -8.78 40.99
N HIS A 20 11.13 -9.31 39.77
CA HIS A 20 10.90 -10.73 39.54
C HIS A 20 12.04 -11.51 40.21
N SER A 21 11.65 -12.32 41.19
CA SER A 21 12.47 -13.26 41.93
C SER A 21 13.29 -14.14 40.97
N SER A 22 14.62 -14.10 41.12
CA SER A 22 15.58 -14.95 40.41
C SER A 22 15.34 -16.43 40.76
N GLY A 23 14.83 -17.22 39.82
CA GLY A 23 14.90 -18.69 39.85
C GLY A 23 16.28 -19.21 39.38
N PRO A 24 16.58 -20.51 39.55
CA PRO A 24 17.92 -21.09 39.40
C PRO A 24 18.44 -21.11 37.94
N PRO A 25 19.76 -21.22 37.72
CA PRO A 25 20.36 -21.14 36.38
C PRO A 25 20.16 -22.45 35.60
N GLY A 26 19.03 -22.58 34.91
CA GLY A 26 18.73 -23.68 33.99
C GLY A 26 18.32 -23.13 32.64
N GLY A 27 19.15 -23.38 31.60
CA GLY A 27 18.85 -23.19 30.17
C GLY A 27 18.24 -21.85 29.78
N ARG A 28 19.06 -20.91 29.26
CA ARG A 28 18.51 -19.70 28.60
C ARG A 28 17.59 -20.16 27.46
N SER A 29 16.29 -19.95 27.61
CA SER A 29 15.35 -20.04 26.49
C SER A 29 15.85 -19.10 25.41
N LEU A 30 16.17 -19.66 24.24
CA LEU A 30 16.62 -18.87 23.09
C LEU A 30 15.50 -17.90 22.72
N PRO A 31 15.82 -16.63 22.41
CA PRO A 31 14.79 -15.71 21.95
C PRO A 31 14.17 -16.26 20.67
N ILE A 32 12.87 -16.01 20.49
CA ILE A 32 12.08 -16.55 19.38
C ILE A 32 12.76 -16.32 18.02
N ALA A 33 13.36 -15.13 17.84
CA ALA A 33 14.12 -14.80 16.63
C ALA A 33 15.30 -15.75 16.37
N ASP A 34 16.04 -16.15 17.41
CA ASP A 34 17.19 -17.06 17.28
C ASP A 34 16.73 -18.49 16.99
N VAL A 35 15.57 -18.90 17.53
CA VAL A 35 14.97 -20.21 17.24
C VAL A 35 14.56 -20.29 15.77
N ILE A 36 13.92 -19.24 15.25
CA ILE A 36 13.53 -19.15 13.83
C ILE A 36 14.78 -19.11 12.94
N ALA A 37 15.78 -18.29 13.28
CA ALA A 37 16.99 -18.12 12.49
C ALA A 37 17.83 -19.41 12.37
N ARG A 38 17.76 -20.29 13.38
CA ARG A 38 18.44 -21.59 13.36
C ARG A 38 17.78 -22.59 12.39
N GLY A 39 16.51 -22.37 12.03
CA GLY A 39 15.75 -23.23 11.14
C GLY A 39 15.46 -24.62 11.70
N GLY A 40 14.89 -25.48 10.85
CA GLY A 40 14.52 -26.86 11.20
C GLY A 40 13.10 -26.96 11.75
N GLU A 41 12.69 -28.18 12.10
CA GLU A 41 11.29 -28.49 12.42
C GLU A 41 10.70 -27.63 13.55
N ALA A 42 11.49 -27.35 14.60
CA ALA A 42 11.06 -26.50 15.71
C ALA A 42 10.85 -25.04 15.30
N ALA A 43 11.62 -24.53 14.33
CA ALA A 43 11.45 -23.19 13.79
C ALA A 43 10.17 -23.09 12.96
N GLU A 44 9.96 -24.05 12.05
CA GLU A 44 8.78 -24.12 11.19
C GLU A 44 7.48 -24.25 12.00
N ALA A 45 7.47 -25.12 13.03
CA ALA A 45 6.32 -25.28 13.90
C ALA A 45 5.98 -23.98 14.66
N LEU A 46 7.00 -23.28 15.14
CA LEU A 46 6.84 -22.01 15.85
C LEU A 46 6.39 -20.88 14.91
N GLU A 47 6.94 -20.81 13.70
CA GLU A 47 6.52 -19.85 12.68
C GLU A 47 5.06 -20.07 12.30
N GLN A 48 4.66 -21.32 12.05
CA GLN A 48 3.28 -21.64 11.73
C GLN A 48 2.31 -21.27 12.87
N GLU A 49 2.70 -21.52 14.11
CA GLU A 49 1.90 -21.10 15.27
C GLU A 49 1.80 -19.57 15.37
N LEU A 50 2.92 -18.86 15.16
CA LEU A 50 2.95 -17.40 15.18
C LEU A 50 2.07 -16.81 14.07
N LEU A 51 2.18 -17.34 12.84
CA LEU A 51 1.36 -16.93 11.71
C LEU A 51 -0.13 -17.18 11.98
N GLN A 52 -0.49 -18.33 12.56
CA GLN A 52 -1.88 -18.62 12.92
C GLN A 52 -2.44 -17.61 13.93
N ARG A 53 -1.65 -17.26 14.96
CA ARG A 53 -2.03 -16.24 15.95
C ARG A 53 -2.14 -14.85 15.31
N LEU A 54 -1.19 -14.48 14.46
CA LEU A 54 -1.20 -13.20 13.73
C LEU A 54 -2.41 -13.07 12.81
N VAL A 55 -2.74 -14.13 12.07
CA VAL A 55 -3.94 -14.18 11.22
C VAL A 55 -5.19 -14.03 12.08
N SER A 56 -5.27 -14.70 13.22
CA SER A 56 -6.42 -14.59 14.14
C SER A 56 -6.59 -13.14 14.65
N LEU A 57 -5.51 -12.51 15.12
CA LEU A 57 -5.51 -11.10 15.55
C LEU A 57 -5.79 -10.13 14.39
N ASN A 58 -5.37 -10.47 13.18
CA ASN A 58 -5.67 -9.66 12.01
C ASN A 58 -7.18 -9.68 11.70
N HIS A 59 -7.85 -10.82 11.84
CA HIS A 59 -9.32 -10.90 11.69
C HIS A 59 -10.04 -10.03 12.74
N GLU A 60 -9.58 -10.05 13.99
CA GLU A 60 -10.10 -9.17 15.04
C GLU A 60 -9.91 -7.69 14.69
N ARG A 61 -8.71 -7.29 14.27
CA ARG A 61 -8.43 -5.93 13.79
C ARG A 61 -9.31 -5.57 12.61
N ALA A 62 -9.46 -6.45 11.62
CA ALA A 62 -10.31 -6.18 10.46
C ALA A 62 -11.77 -5.98 10.88
N ALA A 63 -12.28 -6.71 11.86
CA ALA A 63 -13.61 -6.48 12.42
C ALA A 63 -13.73 -5.15 13.17
N GLU A 64 -12.69 -4.69 13.87
CA GLU A 64 -12.61 -3.34 14.44
C GLU A 64 -12.64 -2.25 13.36
N GLU A 65 -11.82 -2.39 12.33
CA GLU A 65 -11.73 -1.43 11.23
C GLU A 65 -13.03 -1.34 10.42
N LYS A 66 -13.74 -2.48 10.23
CA LYS A 66 -15.09 -2.49 9.64
C LYS A 66 -16.12 -1.70 10.46
N ARG A 67 -15.92 -1.60 11.78
CA ARG A 67 -16.74 -0.76 12.67
C ARG A 67 -16.27 0.69 12.70
N GLY A 68 -15.25 1.03 11.90
CA GLY A 68 -14.67 2.38 11.84
C GLY A 68 -13.66 2.67 12.95
N LEU A 69 -13.18 1.66 13.69
CA LEU A 69 -12.22 1.85 14.78
C LEU A 69 -10.80 1.44 14.34
N VAL A 70 -9.97 2.43 14.01
CA VAL A 70 -8.59 2.21 13.55
C VAL A 70 -7.58 2.63 14.62
N ARG A 71 -7.18 1.75 15.54
CA ARG A 71 -6.45 2.12 16.80
C ARG A 71 -5.16 2.94 16.65
N TRP A 72 -4.49 2.88 15.50
CA TRP A 72 -3.25 3.62 15.21
C TRP A 72 -3.49 4.99 14.57
N LEU A 73 -4.72 5.26 14.13
CA LEU A 73 -5.15 6.55 13.59
C LEU A 73 -5.58 7.46 14.74
N ARG A 74 -5.24 8.75 14.66
CA ARG A 74 -5.67 9.69 15.71
C ARG A 74 -7.19 9.81 15.75
N PRO A 75 -7.80 10.00 16.94
CA PRO A 75 -9.24 10.07 17.10
C PRO A 75 -9.93 11.06 16.15
N GLU A 76 -9.32 12.22 15.90
CA GLU A 76 -9.85 13.26 15.01
C GLU A 76 -9.94 12.85 13.53
N TYR A 77 -9.24 11.80 13.11
CA TYR A 77 -9.26 11.26 11.75
C TYR A 77 -10.04 9.94 11.64
N GLN A 78 -10.55 9.40 12.75
CA GLN A 78 -11.48 8.27 12.71
C GLN A 78 -12.75 8.74 12.00
N ASN A 79 -13.33 7.91 11.14
CA ASN A 79 -14.51 8.26 10.36
C ASN A 79 -15.68 8.67 11.28
N PRO A 80 -15.95 9.98 11.48
CA PRO A 80 -16.92 10.43 12.47
C PRO A 80 -18.37 10.24 11.97
N SER A 81 -18.53 10.04 10.66
CA SER A 81 -19.81 9.80 10.00
C SER A 81 -20.23 8.33 10.07
N ALA A 82 -19.30 7.38 10.30
CA ALA A 82 -19.60 5.94 10.37
C ALA A 82 -20.54 5.58 11.53
N SER A 83 -20.50 6.33 12.64
CA SER A 83 -21.42 6.12 13.77
C SER A 83 -22.88 6.45 13.46
N THR A 84 -23.15 7.20 12.38
CA THR A 84 -24.53 7.56 11.99
C THR A 84 -25.22 6.53 11.09
N GLU A 85 -24.50 5.51 10.62
CA GLU A 85 -25.02 4.49 9.68
C GLU A 85 -25.27 3.11 10.32
N THR A 86 -25.49 3.05 11.64
CA THR A 86 -25.81 1.77 12.32
C THR A 86 -27.23 1.24 11.99
N THR A 87 -28.03 1.95 11.19
CA THR A 87 -29.32 1.42 10.67
C THR A 87 -29.27 1.29 9.15
N GLY A 88 -28.63 0.23 8.66
CA GLY A 88 -28.75 -0.14 7.24
C GLY A 88 -27.44 -0.52 6.59
N GLY A 89 -26.91 -1.71 6.96
CA GLY A 89 -26.06 -2.54 6.10
C GLY A 89 -25.11 -1.83 5.14
N HIS A 90 -24.25 -0.94 5.62
CA HIS A 90 -23.18 -0.41 4.77
C HIS A 90 -21.96 -1.32 4.86
N ARG A 91 -21.80 -2.12 3.81
CA ARG A 91 -20.58 -2.88 3.50
C ARG A 91 -19.38 -1.93 3.63
N PRO A 92 -18.30 -2.27 4.36
CA PRO A 92 -17.05 -1.53 4.25
C PRO A 92 -16.69 -1.49 2.77
N PRO A 93 -16.07 -0.43 2.22
CA PRO A 93 -15.48 -0.56 0.90
C PRO A 93 -14.48 -1.71 1.00
N LEU A 94 -14.89 -2.90 0.51
CA LEU A 94 -14.00 -3.80 -0.20
C LEU A 94 -13.10 -2.86 -0.97
N GLN A 95 -11.78 -2.96 -0.81
CA GLN A 95 -10.83 -2.28 -1.68
C GLN A 95 -11.34 -2.49 -3.09
N SER A 96 -12.07 -1.50 -3.59
CA SER A 96 -12.68 -1.57 -4.88
C SER A 96 -11.46 -1.43 -5.76
N GLU A 97 -11.17 -2.50 -6.50
CA GLU A 97 -10.53 -2.38 -7.79
C GLU A 97 -10.92 -1.01 -8.35
N ILE A 98 -9.92 -0.18 -8.62
CA ILE A 98 -10.12 1.19 -9.07
C ILE A 98 -10.81 1.08 -10.43
N ALA A 99 -12.13 0.96 -10.41
CA ALA A 99 -12.99 1.11 -11.55
C ALA A 99 -12.93 2.60 -11.84
N LEU A 100 -12.05 2.95 -12.77
CA LEU A 100 -11.96 4.28 -13.33
C LEU A 100 -13.27 4.54 -14.09
N ALA A 101 -14.31 4.89 -13.36
CA ALA A 101 -15.56 5.40 -13.90
C ALA A 101 -15.28 6.80 -14.43
N THR A 102 -14.77 6.86 -15.67
CA THR A 102 -14.97 8.02 -16.53
C THR A 102 -16.48 8.19 -16.68
N SER A 103 -17.06 9.08 -15.89
CA SER A 103 -18.40 9.60 -16.13
C SER A 103 -18.32 10.78 -17.09
N PRO A 104 -19.30 10.94 -17.99
CA PRO A 104 -19.11 11.55 -19.30
C PRO A 104 -19.37 13.06 -19.25
N SER A 105 -18.40 13.84 -19.73
CA SER A 105 -18.67 15.22 -20.14
C SER A 105 -18.57 15.30 -21.66
N SER A 106 -19.74 15.29 -22.28
CA SER A 106 -19.98 15.49 -23.71
C SER A 106 -19.18 16.65 -24.28
N LEU A 107 -18.46 16.39 -25.38
CA LEU A 107 -18.32 17.31 -26.51
C LEU A 107 -18.29 16.50 -27.81
N ASN A 108 -19.42 16.52 -28.50
CA ASN A 108 -19.61 16.71 -29.94
C ASN A 108 -18.71 16.02 -30.99
N THR A 109 -19.43 15.50 -31.99
CA THR A 109 -19.06 15.43 -33.42
C THR A 109 -18.43 14.12 -33.91
N GLU A 110 -19.31 13.28 -34.46
CA GLU A 110 -19.20 12.70 -35.81
C GLU A 110 -17.85 12.88 -36.54
N ASN A 111 -17.02 11.83 -36.63
CA ASN A 111 -16.46 11.40 -37.93
C ASN A 111 -15.75 10.06 -37.84
N LEU A 112 -16.07 9.20 -38.81
CA LEU A 112 -15.32 8.02 -39.20
C LEU A 112 -14.01 8.44 -39.88
N LYS A 113 -12.87 8.31 -39.22
CA LYS A 113 -11.58 8.16 -39.92
C LYS A 113 -10.51 7.56 -39.02
N LEU A 114 -9.76 6.60 -39.57
CA LEU A 114 -8.49 6.15 -39.01
C LEU A 114 -7.54 7.35 -38.93
N GLU A 115 -7.56 8.08 -37.83
CA GLU A 115 -6.61 9.14 -37.56
C GLU A 115 -5.41 8.55 -36.84
N THR A 116 -4.29 8.53 -37.54
CA THR A 116 -2.96 8.29 -36.98
C THR A 116 -2.76 9.19 -35.77
N LEU A 117 -2.49 8.61 -34.60
CA LEU A 117 -2.24 9.36 -33.38
C LEU A 117 -0.98 10.22 -33.57
N THR A 118 -1.07 11.53 -33.31
CA THR A 118 0.12 12.39 -33.34
C THR A 118 1.05 11.99 -32.19
N TRP A 119 2.32 11.70 -32.48
CA TRP A 119 3.30 11.34 -31.47
C TRP A 119 3.51 12.48 -30.46
N PRO A 120 3.21 12.29 -29.16
CA PRO A 120 3.35 13.33 -28.15
C PRO A 120 4.82 13.71 -27.92
N LYS A 121 5.12 14.99 -27.64
CA LYS A 121 6.48 15.44 -27.30
C LYS A 121 6.86 15.19 -25.83
N ALA A 122 5.89 15.19 -24.92
CA ALA A 122 6.12 14.96 -23.49
C ALA A 122 6.24 13.45 -23.19
N LEU A 123 7.23 13.06 -22.36
CA LEU A 123 7.52 11.66 -22.05
C LEU A 123 6.33 10.96 -21.37
N SER A 124 5.67 11.60 -20.41
CA SER A 124 4.48 11.03 -19.74
C SER A 124 3.34 10.75 -20.72
N ALA A 125 3.12 11.65 -21.68
CA ALA A 125 2.10 11.47 -22.73
C ALA A 125 2.50 10.37 -23.73
N GLN A 126 3.78 10.17 -24.00
CA GLN A 126 4.27 9.04 -24.82
C GLN A 126 4.01 7.71 -24.12
N VAL A 127 4.33 7.60 -22.82
CA VAL A 127 4.06 6.40 -22.02
C VAL A 127 2.56 6.09 -21.98
N ALA A 128 1.72 7.09 -21.72
CA ALA A 128 0.27 6.92 -21.70
C ALA A 128 -0.29 6.48 -23.07
N ALA A 129 0.25 7.00 -24.16
CA ALA A 129 -0.17 6.61 -25.51
C ALA A 129 0.23 5.17 -25.84
N ILE A 130 1.42 4.72 -25.43
CA ILE A 130 1.88 3.33 -25.61
C ILE A 130 1.03 2.39 -24.75
N GLN A 131 0.77 2.71 -23.48
CA GLN A 131 -0.05 1.90 -22.58
C GLN A 131 -1.47 1.67 -23.11
N LYS A 132 -2.07 2.68 -23.75
CA LYS A 132 -3.39 2.56 -24.37
C LYS A 132 -3.42 1.56 -25.54
N LEU A 133 -2.30 1.43 -26.26
CA LEU A 133 -2.20 0.56 -27.44
C LEU A 133 -1.70 -0.86 -27.11
N LEU A 134 -1.01 -1.01 -25.97
CA LEU A 134 -0.46 -2.27 -25.51
C LEU A 134 -1.47 -3.44 -25.44
N PRO A 135 -2.72 -3.29 -24.95
CA PRO A 135 -3.67 -4.42 -24.88
C PRO A 135 -4.15 -4.89 -26.26
N ALA A 136 -4.09 -4.03 -27.29
CA ALA A 136 -4.54 -4.36 -28.65
C ALA A 136 -3.40 -4.89 -29.53
N THR A 137 -2.19 -4.34 -29.38
CA THR A 137 -1.04 -4.61 -30.27
C THR A 137 0.00 -5.53 -29.64
N GLY A 138 0.03 -5.64 -28.30
CA GLY A 138 1.09 -6.33 -27.56
C GLY A 138 2.40 -5.53 -27.47
N PRO A 139 3.44 -6.06 -26.80
CA PRO A 139 4.71 -5.37 -26.57
C PRO A 139 5.66 -5.39 -27.79
N ASP A 140 5.14 -5.21 -29.01
CA ASP A 140 5.95 -5.06 -30.22
C ASP A 140 6.15 -3.57 -30.58
N ALA A 141 7.39 -3.09 -30.46
CA ALA A 141 7.75 -1.71 -30.72
C ALA A 141 7.50 -1.28 -32.18
N SER A 142 7.66 -2.19 -33.15
CA SER A 142 7.48 -1.88 -34.57
C SER A 142 6.01 -1.70 -34.93
N ALA A 143 5.16 -2.60 -34.40
CA ALA A 143 3.72 -2.50 -34.56
C ALA A 143 3.17 -1.24 -33.87
N LEU A 144 3.60 -0.95 -32.64
CA LEU A 144 3.22 0.26 -31.90
C LEU A 144 3.60 1.55 -32.64
N ALA A 145 4.80 1.62 -33.23
CA ALA A 145 5.24 2.78 -34.01
C ALA A 145 4.33 3.06 -35.23
N GLY A 146 3.69 2.03 -35.78
CA GLY A 146 2.77 2.16 -36.92
C GLY A 146 1.49 2.93 -36.60
N HIS A 147 1.06 2.95 -35.34
CA HIS A 147 -0.12 3.70 -34.90
C HIS A 147 0.12 5.22 -34.81
N PHE A 148 1.39 5.63 -34.76
CA PHE A 148 1.80 7.04 -34.62
C PHE A 148 2.27 7.67 -35.95
N GLY A 149 1.85 7.10 -37.08
CA GLY A 149 2.20 7.57 -38.42
C GLY A 149 3.47 6.92 -38.97
N LYS A 150 4.44 7.72 -39.43
CA LYS A 150 5.63 7.20 -40.12
C LYS A 150 6.54 6.43 -39.16
N ARG A 151 6.78 5.15 -39.45
CA ARG A 151 7.77 4.32 -38.74
C ARG A 151 9.18 4.84 -39.01
N THR A 152 9.68 5.67 -38.10
CA THR A 152 11.07 6.13 -38.12
C THR A 152 11.88 5.32 -37.12
N LYS A 153 13.16 5.05 -37.43
CA LYS A 153 14.06 4.29 -36.54
C LYS A 153 14.16 4.92 -35.15
N ALA A 154 14.20 6.25 -35.07
CA ALA A 154 14.20 6.98 -33.80
C ALA A 154 12.92 6.75 -32.98
N ARG A 155 11.75 6.62 -33.63
CA ARG A 155 10.49 6.34 -32.94
C ARG A 155 10.47 4.93 -32.35
N VAL A 156 10.92 3.94 -33.13
CA VAL A 156 10.98 2.55 -32.68
C VAL A 156 11.92 2.44 -31.47
N ALA A 157 13.12 3.03 -31.54
CA ALA A 157 14.06 3.04 -30.42
C ALA A 157 13.49 3.71 -29.15
N GLN A 158 12.75 4.82 -29.30
CA GLN A 158 12.08 5.48 -28.17
C GLN A 158 10.98 4.59 -27.54
N ILE A 159 10.20 3.90 -28.37
CA ILE A 159 9.17 2.98 -27.90
C ILE A 159 9.82 1.77 -27.21
N GLU A 160 10.91 1.22 -27.74
CA GLU A 160 11.67 0.13 -27.11
C GLU A 160 12.20 0.50 -25.72
N GLU A 161 12.74 1.72 -25.57
CA GLU A 161 13.19 2.22 -24.27
C GLU A 161 12.03 2.31 -23.28
N ILE A 162 10.89 2.85 -23.73
CA ILE A 162 9.68 2.94 -22.90
C ILE A 162 9.16 1.53 -22.53
N LEU A 163 9.12 0.58 -23.47
CA LEU A 163 8.73 -0.80 -23.18
C LEU A 163 9.69 -1.44 -22.18
N LYS A 164 11.01 -1.24 -22.33
CA LYS A 164 12.00 -1.75 -21.36
C LYS A 164 11.77 -1.21 -19.96
N THR A 165 11.47 0.09 -19.83
CA THR A 165 11.14 0.69 -18.52
C THR A 165 9.82 0.16 -17.97
N LEU A 166 8.78 -0.01 -18.78
CA LEU A 166 7.50 -0.61 -18.38
C LEU A 166 7.66 -2.08 -17.95
N GLY A 167 8.50 -2.83 -18.64
CA GLY A 167 8.84 -4.21 -18.27
C GLY A 167 9.58 -4.30 -16.93
N GLY A 168 10.55 -3.41 -16.70
CA GLY A 168 11.23 -3.31 -15.40
C GLY A 168 10.30 -2.93 -14.24
N LEU A 169 9.18 -2.26 -14.53
CA LEU A 169 8.14 -1.89 -13.56
C LEU A 169 7.02 -2.95 -13.42
N GLY A 170 7.07 -4.07 -14.17
CA GLY A 170 6.04 -5.10 -14.17
C GLY A 170 4.70 -4.63 -14.76
N LYS A 171 4.74 -3.70 -15.73
CA LYS A 171 3.56 -3.11 -16.39
C LYS A 171 3.39 -3.56 -17.85
N LEU A 172 4.05 -4.66 -18.24
CA LEU A 172 3.93 -5.35 -19.52
C LEU A 172 3.24 -6.69 -19.34
#